data_AF-A0A943YHP2-F1
#
_entry.id   AF-A0A943YHP2-F1
#
_cell.length_a   1.000
_cell.length_b   1.000
_cell.length_c   1.000
_cell.angle_alpha   90.00
_cell.angle_beta   90.00
_cell.angle_gamma   90.00
#
_symmetry.space_group_name_H-M   'P 1'
#
loop_
_entity.id
_entity.type
_entity.pdbx_description
1 polymer ?
#
loop_
_entity_poly.entity_id
_entity_poly.type
_entity_poly.pdbx_seq_one_letter_code
_entity_poly.pdbx_strand_id
1 'polypeptide(L)'
;MKVEEYAAMRDKYPMPADAAGIGTASDPETGDVIAIGVVTRRRTYNKTGYICQKDAPAELHACACALLELVQDMPVIKTVLLRPEDVCARLCGDETPAPACSAAPPWR
;
A
#
# COMPACT_ATOMS: atom_id res chain seq x y z
N MET A 1 -13.19 -1.01 -22.15
CA MET A 1 -13.91 -0.13 -21.19
C MET A 1 -13.27 1.26 -21.23
N LYS A 2 -13.95 2.23 -21.88
CA LYS A 2 -14.21 3.61 -21.43
C LYS A 2 -13.10 4.54 -20.91
N VAL A 3 -11.79 4.25 -21.02
CA VAL A 3 -10.76 5.15 -20.46
C VAL A 3 -10.79 6.55 -21.09
N GLU A 4 -10.91 6.63 -22.41
CA GLU A 4 -10.97 7.91 -23.15
C GLU A 4 -12.28 8.66 -22.89
N GLU A 5 -13.41 7.95 -22.82
CA GLU A 5 -14.71 8.54 -22.44
C GLU A 5 -14.69 9.06 -21.00
N TYR A 6 -14.09 8.34 -20.05
CA TYR A 6 -13.97 8.79 -18.66
C TYR A 6 -13.06 10.02 -18.54
N ALA A 7 -11.97 10.06 -19.32
CA ALA A 7 -11.06 11.20 -19.36
C ALA A 7 -11.77 12.47 -19.90
N ALA A 8 -12.63 12.35 -20.90
CA ALA A 8 -13.43 13.45 -21.44
C ALA A 8 -14.54 13.92 -20.50
N MET A 9 -14.95 13.10 -19.52
CA MET A 9 -15.96 13.45 -18.51
C MET A 9 -15.35 13.98 -17.20
N ARG A 10 -14.03 14.17 -17.13
CA ARG A 10 -13.31 14.58 -15.92
C ARG A 10 -13.75 15.93 -15.35
N ASP A 11 -14.22 16.84 -16.20
CA ASP A 11 -14.77 18.14 -15.78
C ASP A 11 -16.22 18.04 -15.27
N LYS A 12 -16.96 17.02 -15.73
CA LYS A 12 -18.34 16.74 -15.29
C LYS A 12 -18.39 15.99 -13.96
N TYR A 13 -17.36 15.19 -13.69
CA TYR A 13 -17.17 14.49 -12.42
C TYR A 13 -15.85 14.93 -11.82
N PRO A 14 -15.79 16.12 -11.18
CA PRO A 14 -14.60 16.51 -10.45
C PRO A 14 -14.31 15.39 -9.45
N MET A 15 -13.12 14.80 -9.57
CA MET A 15 -12.60 13.86 -8.58
C MET A 15 -12.87 14.46 -7.20
N PRO A 16 -13.57 13.72 -6.30
CA PRO A 16 -13.85 14.21 -4.96
C PRO A 16 -12.59 14.83 -4.35
N ALA A 17 -12.72 16.03 -3.79
CA ALA A 17 -11.59 16.76 -3.21
C ALA A 17 -10.84 15.87 -2.21
N ASP A 18 -11.61 15.02 -1.51
CA ASP A 18 -11.14 13.95 -0.65
C ASP A 18 -11.74 12.61 -1.11
N ALA A 19 -10.93 11.55 -1.16
CA ALA A 19 -11.39 10.19 -1.47
C ALA A 19 -10.84 9.19 -0.44
N ALA A 20 -11.71 8.33 0.08
CA ALA A 20 -11.34 7.25 0.99
C ALA A 20 -11.34 5.90 0.24
N GLY A 21 -10.37 5.05 0.56
CA GLY A 21 -10.26 3.71 0.02
C GLY A 21 -9.74 2.75 1.08
N ILE A 22 -10.22 1.51 1.04
CA ILE A 22 -9.75 0.43 1.90
C ILE A 22 -9.42 -0.76 1.00
N GLY A 23 -8.21 -1.31 1.19
CA GLY A 23 -7.78 -2.55 0.56
C GLY A 23 -7.46 -3.59 1.63
N THR A 24 -7.84 -4.84 1.39
CA THR A 24 -7.55 -5.97 2.27
C THR A 24 -6.72 -7.00 1.53
N ALA A 25 -5.72 -7.56 2.21
CA ALA A 25 -4.93 -8.67 1.70
C ALA A 25 -4.84 -9.76 2.77
N SER A 26 -4.73 -11.01 2.32
CA SER A 26 -4.56 -12.17 3.18
C SER A 26 -3.48 -13.08 2.63
N ASP A 27 -2.62 -13.59 3.51
CA ASP A 27 -1.67 -14.65 3.21
C ASP A 27 -2.35 -16.02 3.43
N PRO A 28 -2.50 -16.86 2.39
CA PRO A 28 -3.13 -18.17 2.53
C PRO A 28 -2.30 -19.19 3.31
N GLU A 29 -0.98 -19.01 3.44
CA GLU A 29 -0.10 -19.96 4.14
C GLU A 29 -0.13 -19.74 5.65
N THR A 30 0.02 -18.49 6.08
CA THR A 30 0.01 -18.14 7.51
C THR A 30 -1.40 -17.83 8.03
N GLY A 31 -2.34 -17.51 7.13
CA GLY A 31 -3.66 -16.99 7.47
C GLY A 31 -3.63 -15.52 7.91
N ASP A 32 -2.50 -14.81 7.73
CA ASP A 32 -2.39 -13.42 8.12
C ASP A 32 -3.25 -12.50 7.27
N VAL A 33 -3.97 -11.59 7.92
CA VAL A 33 -4.84 -10.63 7.24
C VAL A 33 -4.48 -9.21 7.64
N ILE A 34 -4.36 -8.34 6.65
CA ILE A 34 -4.15 -6.91 6.80
C ILE A 34 -5.17 -6.11 5.99
N ALA A 35 -5.69 -5.06 6.60
CA ALA A 35 -6.49 -4.04 5.95
C ALA A 35 -5.75 -2.70 6.00
N ILE A 36 -5.60 -2.03 4.87
CA ILE A 36 -5.02 -0.69 4.77
C ILE A 36 -6.11 0.29 4.36
N GLY A 37 -6.32 1.31 5.16
CA GLY A 37 -7.22 2.42 4.89
C GLY A 37 -6.44 3.69 4.55
N VAL A 38 -6.87 4.37 3.49
CA VAL A 38 -6.29 5.65 3.06
C VAL A 38 -7.38 6.68 2.82
N VAL A 39 -7.10 7.91 3.20
CA VAL A 39 -7.86 9.10 2.81
C VAL A 39 -6.89 9.99 2.03
N THR A 40 -7.25 10.30 0.80
CA THR A 40 -6.47 11.16 -0.08
C THR A 40 -7.14 12.51 -0.21
N ARG A 41 -6.35 13.58 -0.40
CA ARG A 41 -6.83 14.92 -0.74
C ARG A 41 -6.05 15.44 -1.93
N ARG A 42 -6.72 15.87 -3.00
CA ARG A 42 -6.07 16.48 -4.19
C ARG A 42 -4.81 15.71 -4.69
N ARG A 43 -4.83 14.37 -4.61
CA ARG A 43 -3.77 13.41 -5.04
C ARG A 43 -2.60 13.16 -4.06
N THR A 44 -2.67 13.66 -2.84
CA THR A 44 -1.73 13.30 -1.76
C THR A 44 -2.45 12.49 -0.67
N TYR A 45 -1.71 11.73 0.12
CA TYR A 45 -2.24 11.07 1.30
C TYR A 45 -2.50 12.11 2.40
N ASN A 46 -3.70 12.11 2.95
CA ASN A 46 -4.10 12.98 4.06
C ASN A 46 -4.10 12.19 5.37
N LYS A 47 -4.71 10.99 5.35
CA LYS A 47 -4.66 10.04 6.46
C LYS A 47 -4.39 8.65 5.93
N THR A 48 -3.63 7.89 6.68
CA THR A 48 -3.38 6.48 6.42
C THR A 48 -3.51 5.72 7.73
N GLY A 49 -3.84 4.44 7.64
CA GLY A 49 -3.94 3.56 8.78
C GLY A 49 -4.05 2.12 8.33
N TYR A 50 -3.80 1.20 9.25
CA TYR A 50 -3.94 -0.21 9.00
C TYR A 50 -4.60 -0.92 10.18
N ILE A 51 -5.16 -2.09 9.91
CA ILE A 51 -5.70 -3.01 10.89
C ILE A 51 -5.15 -4.39 10.54
N CYS A 52 -4.58 -5.07 11.53
CA CYS A 52 -4.22 -6.49 11.43
C CYS A 52 -5.04 -7.30 12.43
N GLN A 53 -5.06 -8.61 12.24
CA GLN A 53 -5.63 -9.53 13.23
C GLN A 53 -4.89 -9.47 14.57
N LYS A 54 -5.58 -9.85 15.65
CA LYS A 54 -5.08 -9.72 17.03
C LYS A 54 -3.73 -10.40 17.26
N ASP A 55 -3.54 -11.57 16.65
CA ASP A 55 -2.36 -12.41 16.84
C ASP A 55 -1.38 -12.30 15.64
N ALA A 56 -1.47 -11.20 14.89
CA ALA A 56 -0.58 -10.93 13.77
C ALA A 56 0.89 -10.82 14.24
N PRO A 57 1.85 -11.30 13.43
CA PRO A 57 3.26 -11.21 13.76
C PRO A 57 3.72 -9.75 13.84
N ALA A 58 4.70 -9.47 14.72
CA ALA A 58 5.23 -8.12 14.92
C ALA A 58 5.87 -7.56 13.64
N GLU A 59 6.41 -8.44 12.80
CA GLU A 59 6.98 -8.14 11.49
C GLU A 59 5.92 -7.58 10.54
N LEU A 60 4.68 -8.11 10.55
CA LEU A 60 3.60 -7.59 9.73
C LEU A 60 3.21 -6.16 10.16
N HIS A 61 3.16 -5.91 11.47
CA HIS A 61 2.95 -4.57 12.01
C HIS A 61 4.07 -3.60 11.59
N ALA A 62 5.33 -4.03 11.67
CA ALA A 62 6.47 -3.23 11.27
C ALA A 62 6.43 -2.89 9.76
N CYS A 63 6.16 -3.87 8.90
CA CYS A 63 5.98 -3.68 7.46
C CYS A 63 4.86 -2.69 7.14
N ALA A 64 3.71 -2.81 7.82
CA ALA A 64 2.61 -1.88 7.63
C ALA A 64 3.02 -0.45 8.01
N CYS A 65 3.63 -0.25 9.19
CA CYS A 65 4.11 1.07 9.62
C CYS A 65 5.12 1.66 8.62
N ALA A 66 6.13 0.91 8.20
CA ALA A 66 7.14 1.37 7.27
C ALA A 66 6.55 1.77 5.90
N LEU A 67 5.59 0.98 5.39
CA LEU A 67 4.87 1.33 4.17
C LEU A 67 4.09 2.64 4.33
N LEU A 68 3.37 2.81 5.45
CA LEU A 68 2.55 4.01 5.67
C LEU A 68 3.39 5.28 5.82
N GLU A 69 4.56 5.19 6.45
CA GLU A 69 5.52 6.29 6.52
C GLU A 69 6.08 6.62 5.13
N LEU A 70 6.45 5.59 4.35
CA LEU A 70 7.01 5.77 3.01
C LEU A 70 6.04 6.48 2.06
N VAL A 71 4.75 6.11 2.08
CA VAL A 71 3.76 6.69 1.17
C VAL A 71 3.34 8.11 1.55
N GLN A 72 3.56 8.55 2.79
CA GLN A 72 3.03 9.83 3.28
C GLN A 72 3.56 11.03 2.47
N ASP A 73 4.81 10.96 2.01
CA ASP A 73 5.46 12.00 1.20
C ASP A 73 5.33 11.75 -0.31
N MET A 74 4.63 10.69 -0.74
CA MET A 74 4.49 10.31 -2.14
C MET A 74 3.17 10.80 -2.75
N PRO A 75 3.17 11.26 -4.01
CA PRO A 75 1.95 11.37 -4.79
C PRO A 75 1.27 10.00 -4.91
N VAL A 76 -0.06 9.95 -4.76
CA VAL A 76 -0.84 8.69 -4.79
C VAL A 76 -0.57 7.87 -6.05
N ILE A 77 -0.36 8.51 -7.21
CA ILE A 77 -0.08 7.80 -8.46
C ILE A 77 1.28 7.09 -8.47
N LYS A 78 2.23 7.49 -7.63
CA LYS A 78 3.56 6.87 -7.56
C LYS A 78 3.60 5.63 -6.67
N THR A 79 2.64 5.46 -5.76
CA THR A 79 2.65 4.33 -4.82
C THR A 79 2.35 3.00 -5.48
N VAL A 80 1.70 3.00 -6.64
CA VAL A 80 1.52 1.79 -7.47
C VAL A 80 2.84 1.21 -8.01
N LEU A 81 3.93 1.98 -7.93
CA LEU A 81 5.26 1.55 -8.34
C LEU A 81 6.09 0.99 -7.19
N LEU A 82 5.59 1.06 -5.95
CA LEU A 82 6.27 0.52 -4.79
C LEU A 82 6.36 -0.99 -4.91
N ARG A 83 7.54 -1.52 -4.59
CA ARG A 83 7.80 -2.95 -4.50
C ARG A 83 8.08 -3.33 -3.05
N PRO A 84 7.94 -4.62 -2.70
CA PRO A 84 8.25 -5.08 -1.35
C PRO A 84 9.66 -4.68 -0.88
N GLU A 85 10.64 -4.66 -1.78
CA GLU A 85 12.03 -4.31 -1.44
C GLU A 85 12.17 -2.86 -0.96
N ASP A 86 11.34 -1.95 -1.45
CA ASP A 86 11.38 -0.54 -1.03
C ASP A 86 10.92 -0.39 0.43
N VAL A 87 9.98 -1.23 0.87
CA VAL A 87 9.52 -1.30 2.27
C VAL A 87 10.57 -1.98 3.15
N CYS A 88 11.13 -3.10 2.68
CA CYS A 88 12.19 -3.82 3.41
C CYS A 88 13.44 -2.96 3.61
N ALA A 89 13.88 -2.20 2.61
CA ALA A 89 15.01 -1.29 2.74
C ALA A 89 14.79 -0.24 3.84
N ARG A 90 13.54 0.20 4.04
CA ARG A 90 13.19 1.15 5.09
C ARG A 90 13.29 0.55 6.50
N LEU A 91 12.97 -0.74 6.63
CA LEU A 91 13.03 -1.50 7.89
C LEU A 91 14.45 -1.93 8.24
N CYS A 92 15.19 -2.44 7.26
CA CYS A 92 16.50 -3.06 7.47
C CYS A 92 17.67 -2.05 7.36
N GLY A 93 17.45 -0.84 6.83
CA GLY A 93 18.52 0.12 6.59
C GLY A 93 19.53 -0.41 5.56
N ASP A 94 20.83 -0.31 5.87
CA ASP A 94 21.92 -0.84 5.03
C ASP A 94 22.19 -2.34 5.25
N GLU A 95 21.50 -3.00 6.17
CA GLU A 95 21.60 -4.45 6.34
C GLU A 95 20.74 -5.16 5.29
N THR A 96 21.39 -5.96 4.45
CA THR A 96 20.70 -6.76 3.44
C THR A 96 19.70 -7.71 4.12
N PRO A 97 18.41 -7.66 3.78
CA PRO A 97 17.44 -8.60 4.35
C PRO A 97 17.84 -10.04 4.00
N ALA A 98 17.69 -10.95 4.98
CA ALA A 98 17.94 -12.36 4.75
C ALA A 98 17.14 -12.87 3.53
N PRO A 99 17.69 -13.81 2.73
CA PRO A 99 17.16 -14.18 1.42
C PRO A 99 15.71 -14.67 1.40
N ALA A 100 15.11 -14.95 2.55
CA ALA A 100 13.68 -15.25 2.68
C ALA A 100 12.77 -14.12 2.17
N CYS A 101 13.19 -12.85 2.24
CA CYS A 101 12.43 -11.72 1.66
C CYS A 101 12.55 -11.59 0.13
N SER A 102 13.48 -12.30 -0.50
CA SER A 102 13.70 -12.29 -1.97
C SER A 102 13.02 -13.44 -2.70
N ALA A 103 12.31 -14.31 -1.97
CA ALA A 103 11.52 -15.37 -2.57
C ALA A 103 10.25 -14.76 -3.16
N ALA A 104 10.33 -14.30 -4.41
CA ALA A 104 9.15 -14.11 -5.23
C ALA A 104 8.30 -15.40 -5.18
N PRO A 105 6.99 -15.33 -4.92
CA PRO A 105 6.13 -16.50 -5.06
C PRO A 105 6.22 -16.99 -6.50
N PRO A 106 6.29 -18.32 -6.76
CA PRO A 106 6.16 -18.84 -8.10
C PRO A 106 4.70 -18.70 -8.54
N TRP A 107 4.32 -17.53 -9.05
CA TRP A 107 3.05 -17.38 -9.75
C TRP A 107 3.14 -18.14 -11.08
N ARG A 108 2.55 -19.34 -11.11
CA ARG A 108 2.04 -20.04 -12.29
C ARG A 108 0.61 -20.49 -12.03
#